data_AF-A0A926IJJ3-F1
#
_entry.id   AF-A0A926IJJ3-F1
#
_cell.length_a   1.000
_cell.length_b   1.000
_cell.length_c   1.000
_cell.angle_alpha   90.00
_cell.angle_beta   90.00
_cell.angle_gamma   90.00
#
_symmetry.space_group_name_H-M   'P 1'
#
loop_
_entity.id
_entity.type
_entity.pdbx_description
1 polymer ?
#
loop_
_entity_poly.entity_id
_entity_poly.type
_entity_poly.pdbx_seq_one_letter_code
_entity_poly.pdbx_strand_id
1 'polypeptide(L)'
;MYKVIREFHDKYNLKIVYKVGDEFSSNEPDRIKDLIDRGLIEGDKPFFNSMTKKEIMKVLEERSIEYDMKARKDDLIELLQGGD
;
A
#
# COMPACT_ATOMS: atom_id res chain seq x y z
N MET A 1 1.79 -12.58 8.10
CA MET A 1 0.96 -13.35 7.14
C MET A 1 -0.10 -12.38 6.64
N TYR A 2 -0.33 -12.34 5.34
CA TYR A 2 -1.26 -11.44 4.68
C TYR A 2 -2.35 -12.27 4.02
N LYS A 3 -3.60 -11.82 4.06
CA LYS A 3 -4.70 -12.58 3.47
C LYS A 3 -4.89 -12.17 2.03
N VAL A 4 -5.04 -13.08 1.10
CA VAL A 4 -5.21 -12.74 -0.31
C VAL A 4 -6.64 -12.22 -0.51
N ILE A 5 -6.79 -11.03 -1.07
CA ILE A 5 -8.11 -10.42 -1.34
C ILE A 5 -8.48 -10.45 -2.81
N ARG A 6 -7.49 -10.68 -3.69
CA ARG A 6 -7.69 -10.79 -5.14
C ARG A 6 -6.76 -11.84 -5.71
N GLU A 7 -7.25 -12.62 -6.67
CA GLU A 7 -6.46 -13.70 -7.28
C GLU A 7 -5.22 -13.14 -8.00
N PHE A 8 -4.04 -13.71 -7.74
CA PHE A 8 -2.80 -13.38 -8.45
C PHE A 8 -1.85 -14.57 -8.58
N HIS A 9 -0.96 -14.50 -9.56
CA HIS A 9 0.07 -15.51 -9.80
C HIS A 9 1.35 -15.17 -9.02
N ASP A 10 1.98 -16.19 -8.45
CA ASP A 10 3.28 -16.04 -7.81
C ASP A 10 4.37 -15.69 -8.83
N LYS A 11 5.20 -14.68 -8.50
CA LYS A 11 6.27 -14.19 -9.38
C LYS A 11 7.38 -15.23 -9.61
N TYR A 12 7.68 -16.03 -8.59
CA TYR A 12 8.71 -17.07 -8.65
C TYR A 12 8.16 -18.38 -9.20
N ASN A 13 6.86 -18.63 -9.00
CA ASN A 13 6.18 -19.81 -9.47
C ASN A 13 4.89 -19.45 -10.20
N LEU A 14 4.98 -19.27 -11.51
CA LEU A 14 3.82 -18.97 -12.37
C LEU A 14 2.71 -20.04 -12.34
N LYS A 15 2.98 -21.22 -11.75
CA LYS A 15 1.98 -22.28 -11.51
C LYS A 15 1.21 -22.11 -10.19
N ILE A 16 1.73 -21.32 -9.25
CA ILE A 16 1.08 -21.04 -7.98
C ILE A 16 0.17 -19.83 -8.19
N VAL A 17 -1.12 -20.08 -8.00
CA VAL A 17 -2.16 -19.06 -8.06
C VAL A 17 -2.74 -18.94 -6.66
N TYR A 18 -2.57 -17.77 -6.06
CA TYR A 18 -3.18 -17.44 -4.78
C TYR A 18 -4.59 -16.97 -5.03
N LYS A 19 -5.60 -17.63 -4.44
CA LYS A 19 -7.01 -17.24 -4.59
C LYS A 19 -7.43 -16.36 -3.44
N VAL A 20 -8.56 -15.67 -3.61
CA VAL A 20 -9.15 -14.87 -2.54
C VAL A 20 -9.42 -15.76 -1.32
N GLY A 21 -8.87 -15.36 -0.17
CA GLY A 21 -8.94 -16.11 1.08
C GLY A 21 -7.69 -16.93 1.40
N ASP A 22 -6.77 -17.14 0.45
CA ASP A 22 -5.48 -17.79 0.71
C ASP A 22 -4.61 -16.96 1.67
N GLU A 23 -3.70 -17.63 2.36
CA GLU A 23 -2.71 -16.97 3.20
C GLU A 23 -1.38 -16.82 2.44
N PHE A 24 -0.96 -15.57 2.29
CA PHE A 24 0.30 -15.20 1.65
C PHE A 24 1.33 -14.75 2.70
N SER A 25 2.51 -15.36 2.66
CA SER A 25 3.64 -14.96 3.49
C SER A 25 4.89 -14.84 2.63
N SER A 26 5.51 -13.66 2.64
CA SER A 26 6.79 -13.40 2.00
C SER A 26 7.72 -12.75 3.01
N ASN A 27 9.02 -13.03 2.92
CA ASN A 27 10.05 -12.31 3.68
C ASN A 27 10.57 -11.06 2.93
N GLU A 28 10.02 -10.78 1.75
CA GLU A 28 10.38 -9.62 0.93
C GLU A 28 9.42 -8.46 1.18
N PRO A 29 9.84 -7.37 1.85
CA PRO A 29 8.99 -6.23 2.15
C PRO A 29 8.53 -5.48 0.90
N ASP A 30 9.40 -5.30 -0.10
CA ASP A 30 9.04 -4.68 -1.38
C ASP A 30 7.95 -5.45 -2.12
N ARG A 31 8.03 -6.79 -2.11
CA ARG A 31 7.02 -7.66 -2.72
C ARG A 31 5.67 -7.55 -2.02
N ILE A 32 5.67 -7.54 -0.70
CA ILE A 32 4.46 -7.33 0.09
C ILE A 32 3.86 -5.96 -0.24
N LYS A 33 4.69 -4.91 -0.27
CA LYS A 33 4.26 -3.55 -0.59
C LYS A 33 3.62 -3.47 -1.97
N ASP A 34 4.24 -4.06 -3.00
CA ASP A 34 3.68 -4.14 -4.37
C ASP A 34 2.33 -4.87 -4.40
N LEU A 35 2.21 -6.00 -3.68
CA LEU A 35 0.97 -6.76 -3.61
C LEU A 35 -0.14 -6.00 -2.86
N ILE A 36 0.19 -5.28 -1.79
CA ILE A 36 -0.76 -4.42 -1.05
C ILE A 36 -1.16 -3.22 -1.91
N ASP A 37 -0.20 -2.58 -2.56
CA ASP A 37 -0.42 -1.43 -3.44
C ASP A 37 -1.34 -1.77 -4.61
N ARG A 38 -1.12 -2.94 -5.21
CA ARG A 38 -2.00 -3.52 -6.24
C ARG A 38 -3.34 -4.01 -5.70
N GLY A 39 -3.52 -4.08 -4.38
CA GLY A 39 -4.74 -4.58 -3.74
C GLY A 39 -4.97 -6.08 -3.98
N LEU A 40 -3.88 -6.86 -4.01
CA LEU A 40 -3.88 -8.31 -4.19
C LEU A 40 -3.96 -9.04 -2.84
N ILE A 41 -3.33 -8.48 -1.81
CA ILE A 41 -3.37 -8.99 -0.44
C ILE A 41 -3.86 -7.92 0.53
N GLU A 42 -4.51 -8.38 1.60
CA GLU A 42 -4.90 -7.68 2.81
C GLU A 42 -3.62 -7.31 3.53
N GLY A 43 -3.16 -6.11 3.26
CA GLY A 43 -2.29 -5.40 4.17
C GLY A 43 -2.93 -4.09 4.54
N ASP A 44 -2.34 -3.42 5.52
CA ASP A 44 -2.55 -2.00 5.79
C ASP A 44 -2.12 -1.23 4.54
N LYS A 45 -2.95 -1.27 3.49
CA LYS A 45 -2.93 -0.25 2.47
C LYS A 45 -3.32 0.98 3.28
N PRO A 46 -2.41 1.93 3.50
CA PRO A 46 -2.79 3.10 4.26
C PRO A 46 -3.89 3.77 3.43
N PHE A 47 -5.13 3.63 3.90
CA PHE A 47 -6.29 4.28 3.32
C PHE A 47 -6.17 5.74 3.71
N PHE A 48 -5.20 6.44 3.13
CA PHE A 48 -5.01 7.87 3.34
C PHE A 48 -6.27 8.62 2.90
N ASN A 49 -7.04 8.04 1.97
CA ASN A 49 -8.33 8.59 1.60
C ASN A 49 -9.36 8.60 2.74
N SER A 50 -9.22 7.72 3.73
CA SER A 50 -10.03 7.72 4.96
C SER A 50 -9.43 8.59 6.08
N MET A 51 -8.12 8.86 6.02
CA MET A 51 -7.43 9.74 6.98
C MET A 51 -7.84 11.20 6.84
N THR A 52 -7.74 11.97 7.92
CA THR A 52 -7.90 13.43 7.85
C THR A 52 -6.65 14.08 7.25
N LYS A 53 -6.78 15.28 6.71
CA LYS A 53 -5.63 16.04 6.19
C LYS A 53 -4.48 16.15 7.22
N LYS A 54 -4.80 16.32 8.51
CA LYS A 54 -3.81 16.38 9.60
C LYS A 54 -3.06 15.07 9.80
N GLU A 55 -3.77 13.94 9.73
CA GLU A 55 -3.17 12.61 9.85
C GLU A 55 -2.21 12.34 8.69
N ILE A 56 -2.62 12.69 7.47
CA ILE A 56 -1.78 12.61 6.26
C ILE A 56 -0.51 13.45 6.40
N MET A 57 -0.64 14.70 6.86
CA MET A 57 0.51 15.58 7.13
C MET A 57 1.47 14.97 8.14
N LYS A 58 0.95 14.38 9.21
CA LYS A 58 1.77 13.72 10.24
C LYS A 58 2.53 12.51 9.68
N VAL A 59 1.90 11.73 8.80
CA VAL A 59 2.58 10.61 8.11
C VAL A 59 3.66 11.12 7.15
N LEU A 60 3.40 12.23 6.44
CA LEU A 60 4.41 12.87 5.59
C LEU A 60 5.61 13.36 6.41
N GLU A 61 5.38 13.97 7.58
CA GLU A 61 6.44 14.37 8.52
C GLU A 61 7.23 13.17 9.06
N GLU A 62 6.56 12.10 9.49
CA GLU A 62 7.22 10.86 9.95
C GLU A 62 8.10 10.23 8.86
N ARG A 63 7.68 10.35 7.60
CA ARG A 63 8.44 9.86 6.45
C ARG A 63 9.48 10.85 5.94
N SER A 64 9.64 12.02 6.58
CA SER A 64 10.50 13.12 6.11
C SER A 64 10.23 13.50 4.65
N ILE A 65 8.97 13.51 4.23
CA ILE A 65 8.54 13.93 2.90
C ILE A 65 8.18 15.42 2.97
N GLU A 66 8.81 16.26 2.17
CA GLU A 66 8.40 17.66 2.03
C GLU A 66 7.01 17.74 1.40
N TYR A 67 6.14 18.53 2.02
CA TYR A 67 4.79 18.73 1.54
C TYR A 67 4.35 20.18 1.71
N ASP A 68 3.46 20.61 0.84
CA ASP A 68 2.89 21.94 0.93
C ASP A 68 1.72 21.95 1.93
N MET A 69 1.81 22.73 3.01
CA MET A 69 0.73 22.79 4.01
C MET A 69 -0.59 23.30 3.40
N LYS A 70 -0.51 24.06 2.30
CA LYS A 70 -1.64 24.56 1.53
C LYS A 70 -2.16 23.57 0.48
N ALA A 71 -1.45 22.47 0.21
CA ALA A 71 -1.89 21.44 -0.73
C ALA A 71 -3.22 20.81 -0.31
N ARG A 72 -3.93 20.26 -1.28
CA ARG A 72 -5.19 19.55 -1.02
C ARG A 72 -4.91 18.19 -0.40
N LYS A 73 -5.95 17.59 0.17
CA LYS A 73 -5.83 16.26 0.77
C LYS A 73 -5.35 15.24 -0.29
N ASP A 74 -5.91 15.27 -1.50
CA ASP A 74 -5.48 14.40 -2.61
C ASP A 74 -4.00 14.58 -2.96
N ASP A 75 -3.50 15.79 -3.16
CA ASP A 75 -2.06 16.03 -3.41
C ASP A 75 -1.17 15.43 -2.32
N LEU A 76 -1.56 15.58 -1.05
CA LEU A 76 -0.82 15.03 0.08
C LEU A 76 -0.88 13.48 0.11
N ILE A 77 -1.98 12.89 -0.36
CA ILE A 77 -2.12 11.44 -0.52
C ILE A 77 -1.23 10.95 -1.66
N GLU A 78 -1.17 11.65 -2.78
CA GLU A 78 -0.30 11.31 -3.91
C GLU A 78 1.17 11.33 -3.49
N LEU A 79 1.61 12.32 -2.72
CA LEU A 79 2.97 12.34 -2.14
C LEU A 79 3.26 11.09 -1.28
N LEU A 80 2.27 10.60 -0.54
CA LEU A 80 2.42 9.38 0.28
C LEU A 80 2.36 8.08 -0.53
N GLN A 81 1.67 8.09 -1.66
CA GLN A 81 1.58 6.96 -2.60
C GLN A 81 2.79 6.89 -3.54
N GLY A 82 3.68 7.89 -3.50
CA GLY A 82 4.88 7.95 -4.32
C GLY A 82 4.56 8.47 -5.70
N GLY A 83 4.02 9.70 -5.76
CA GLY A 83 3.80 10.45 -7.00
C GLY A 83 4.98 10.32 -7.97
N ASP A 84 4.62 10.07 -9.23
CA ASP A 84 5.43 9.68 -10.41
C ASP A 84 6.93 10.03 -10.40
#